data_AF-A0ABD5SPG6-F1
#
_entry.id   AF-A0ABD5SPG6-F1
#
_cell.length_a   1.000
_cell.length_b   1.000
_cell.length_c   1.000
_cell.angle_alpha   90.00
_cell.angle_beta   90.00
_cell.angle_gamma   90.00
#
_symmetry.space_group_name_H-M   'P 1'
#
loop_
_entity.id
_entity.type
_entity.pdbx_description
1 polymer ?
#
loop_
_entity_poly.entity_id
_entity_poly.type
_entity_poly.pdbx_seq_one_letter_code
_entity_poly.pdbx_strand_id
1 'polypeptide(L)'
;GDLATNLAEYARDSTGSAPALPDVDFERIAALALEQLERAIEAFVTDDADGCFAVAARDDELDARCTSVAERVVRTLIELRAEGGTNEERRVGNEAGGPPVADVLADVSRTFVIVRDLERVGDHAVNVAARTLYALESDEDLLG
;
A
#
# COMPACT_ATOMS: atom_id res chain seq x y z
N GLY A 1 -15.51 8.43 -1.28
CA GLY A 1 -15.01 7.61 -2.38
C GLY A 1 -15.00 6.18 -1.92
N ASP A 2 -15.42 5.24 -2.77
CA ASP A 2 -15.69 3.84 -2.43
C ASP A 2 -14.57 3.16 -1.64
N LEU A 3 -13.30 3.59 -1.83
CA LEU A 3 -12.14 3.10 -1.08
C LEU A 3 -12.25 3.34 0.45
N ALA A 4 -12.71 4.51 0.88
CA ALA A 4 -12.88 4.85 2.30
C ALA A 4 -14.06 4.09 2.94
N THR A 5 -15.09 3.76 2.13
CA THR A 5 -16.22 2.95 2.58
C THR A 5 -15.81 1.48 2.72
N ASN A 6 -15.03 0.96 1.79
CA ASN A 6 -14.50 -0.41 1.83
C ASN A 6 -13.52 -0.62 2.99
N LEU A 7 -12.70 0.40 3.33
CA LEU A 7 -11.77 0.36 4.47
C LEU A 7 -12.51 0.35 5.82
N ALA A 8 -13.57 1.16 5.95
CA ALA A 8 -14.39 1.25 7.15
C ALA A 8 -15.26 0.01 7.39
N GLU A 9 -15.67 -0.69 6.33
CA GLU A 9 -16.37 -1.98 6.42
C GLU A 9 -15.45 -3.08 6.92
N TYR A 10 -14.19 -3.13 6.45
CA TYR A 10 -13.19 -4.11 6.88
C TYR A 10 -12.85 -3.99 8.38
N ALA A 11 -12.64 -2.76 8.87
CA ALA A 11 -12.37 -2.52 10.29
C ALA A 11 -13.53 -2.97 11.21
N ARG A 12 -14.76 -3.10 10.67
CA ARG A 12 -15.93 -3.58 11.42
C ARG A 12 -16.14 -5.09 11.31
N ASP A 13 -15.75 -5.72 10.20
CA ASP A 13 -15.92 -7.17 10.00
C ASP A 13 -14.93 -8.02 10.80
N SER A 14 -13.86 -7.44 11.35
CA SER A 14 -12.92 -8.12 12.26
C SER A 14 -13.45 -8.34 13.69
N THR A 15 -14.75 -8.15 13.96
CA THR A 15 -15.33 -8.19 15.32
C THR A 15 -15.68 -9.59 15.86
N GLY A 16 -15.32 -10.68 15.16
CA GLY A 16 -15.66 -12.05 15.60
C GLY A 16 -14.49 -12.92 16.10
N SER A 17 -13.26 -12.65 15.66
CA SER A 17 -12.06 -13.40 16.06
C SER A 17 -10.86 -12.52 15.72
N ALA A 18 -9.85 -12.46 16.59
CA ALA A 18 -8.72 -11.53 16.49
C ALA A 18 -8.17 -11.40 15.05
N PRO A 19 -7.78 -10.19 14.59
CA PRO A 19 -7.32 -10.01 13.23
C PRO A 19 -6.09 -10.88 12.99
N ALA A 20 -6.17 -11.78 12.02
CA ALA A 20 -5.06 -12.67 11.64
C ALA A 20 -3.96 -11.93 10.86
N LEU A 21 -4.11 -10.62 10.62
CA LEU A 21 -3.18 -9.79 9.87
C LEU A 21 -2.68 -8.60 10.68
N PRO A 22 -1.49 -8.07 10.36
CA PRO A 22 -0.94 -6.90 11.03
C PRO A 22 -1.82 -5.67 10.79
N ASP A 23 -1.86 -4.78 11.78
CA ASP A 23 -2.52 -3.48 11.66
C ASP A 23 -1.80 -2.60 10.62
N VAL A 24 -2.41 -2.42 9.45
CA VAL A 24 -1.85 -1.64 8.34
C VAL A 24 -2.53 -0.27 8.28
N ASP A 25 -1.72 0.78 8.40
CA ASP A 25 -2.18 2.16 8.27
C ASP A 25 -2.29 2.55 6.78
N PHE A 26 -3.36 2.09 6.14
CA PHE A 26 -3.66 2.40 4.74
C PHE A 26 -3.95 3.89 4.53
N GLU A 27 -4.49 4.58 5.54
CA GLU A 27 -4.79 6.01 5.46
C GLU A 27 -3.50 6.81 5.26
N ARG A 28 -2.45 6.47 5.99
CA ARG A 28 -1.14 7.13 5.84
C ARG A 28 -0.50 6.88 4.48
N ILE A 29 -0.57 5.65 3.97
CA ILE A 29 -0.01 5.31 2.64
C ILE A 29 -0.79 6.03 1.55
N ALA A 30 -2.12 6.05 1.65
CA ALA A 30 -2.98 6.75 0.71
C ALA A 30 -2.74 8.26 0.72
N ALA A 31 -2.54 8.85 1.90
CA ALA A 31 -2.20 10.26 2.03
C ALA A 31 -0.88 10.60 1.33
N LEU A 32 0.16 9.77 1.49
CA LEU A 32 1.44 9.95 0.79
C LEU A 32 1.27 9.85 -0.72
N ALA A 33 0.58 8.82 -1.22
CA ALA A 33 0.33 8.67 -2.65
C ALA A 33 -0.45 9.85 -3.26
N LEU A 34 -1.45 10.37 -2.54
CA LEU A 34 -2.21 11.55 -2.97
C LEU A 34 -1.34 12.80 -2.99
N GLU A 35 -0.53 13.02 -1.95
CA GLU A 35 0.38 14.15 -1.83
C GLU A 35 1.41 14.17 -2.98
N GLN A 36 1.88 13.00 -3.39
CA GLN A 36 2.78 12.84 -4.55
C GLN A 36 2.10 13.23 -5.86
N LEU A 37 0.86 12.77 -6.07
CA LEU A 37 0.08 13.12 -7.26
C LEU A 37 -0.21 14.62 -7.32
N GLU A 38 -0.61 15.23 -6.20
CA GLU A 38 -0.87 16.67 -6.11
C GLU A 38 0.37 17.49 -6.47
N ARG A 39 1.54 17.11 -5.94
CA ARG A 39 2.82 17.77 -6.29
C ARG A 39 3.22 17.59 -7.74
N ALA A 40 3.03 16.40 -8.31
CA ALA A 40 3.33 16.17 -9.71
C ALA A 40 2.46 17.04 -10.63
N ILE A 41 1.19 17.21 -10.28
CA ILE A 41 0.27 18.11 -11.01
C ILE A 41 0.67 19.57 -10.82
N GLU A 42 1.02 19.99 -9.60
CA GLU A 42 1.48 21.35 -9.33
C GLU A 42 2.73 21.67 -10.16
N ALA A 43 3.74 20.80 -10.10
CA ALA A 43 4.99 20.96 -10.85
C ALA A 43 4.76 21.02 -12.37
N PHE A 44 3.81 20.23 -12.88
CA PHE A 44 3.39 20.29 -14.28
C PHE A 44 2.73 21.62 -14.67
N VAL A 45 1.84 22.15 -13.83
CA VAL A 45 1.12 23.39 -14.15
C VAL A 45 2.01 24.63 -14.03
N THR A 46 3.03 24.58 -13.18
CA THR A 46 3.93 25.71 -12.92
C THR A 46 5.28 25.61 -13.62
N ASP A 47 5.48 24.60 -14.48
CA ASP A 47 6.76 24.34 -15.15
C ASP A 47 7.94 24.24 -14.16
N ASP A 48 7.71 23.57 -13.02
CA ASP A 48 8.67 23.49 -11.92
C ASP A 48 9.53 22.22 -12.02
N ALA A 49 10.73 22.36 -12.58
CA ALA A 49 11.72 21.29 -12.69
C ALA A 49 12.19 20.77 -11.32
N ASP A 50 12.41 21.66 -10.35
CA ASP A 50 12.84 21.27 -8.99
C ASP A 50 11.74 20.47 -8.28
N GLY A 51 10.49 20.89 -8.47
CA GLY A 51 9.29 20.17 -8.03
C GLY A 51 9.22 18.75 -8.60
N CYS A 52 9.59 18.56 -9.87
CA CYS A 52 9.64 17.24 -10.51
C CYS A 52 10.66 16.30 -9.84
N PHE A 53 11.87 16.79 -9.51
CA PHE A 53 12.85 16.00 -8.77
C PHE A 53 12.38 15.67 -7.35
N ALA A 54 11.70 16.61 -6.70
CA ALA A 54 11.18 16.41 -5.35
C ALA A 54 10.06 15.36 -5.31
N VAL A 55 9.25 15.23 -6.36
CA VAL A 55 8.27 14.14 -6.51
C VAL A 55 9.01 12.81 -6.58
N ALA A 56 9.97 12.65 -7.48
CA ALA A 56 10.71 11.39 -7.63
C ALA A 56 11.38 10.96 -6.31
N ALA A 57 12.05 11.89 -5.61
CA ALA A 57 12.72 11.58 -4.35
C ALA A 57 11.77 11.19 -3.20
N ARG A 58 10.53 11.69 -3.20
CA ARG A 58 9.54 11.33 -2.18
C ARG A 58 8.85 10.00 -2.43
N ASP A 59 8.87 9.51 -3.67
CA ASP A 59 8.26 8.24 -4.03
C ASP A 59 8.94 7.06 -3.34
N ASP A 60 10.26 7.18 -3.11
CA ASP A 60 11.05 6.25 -2.29
C ASP A 60 10.44 6.02 -0.89
N GLU A 61 9.82 7.06 -0.27
CA GLU A 61 9.13 6.87 1.01
C GLU A 61 7.87 6.01 0.84
N LEU A 62 7.07 6.25 -0.19
CA LEU A 62 5.86 5.48 -0.47
C LEU A 62 6.19 4.00 -0.71
N ASP A 63 7.19 3.73 -1.55
CA ASP A 63 7.68 2.37 -1.85
C ASP A 63 8.19 1.65 -0.60
N ALA A 64 8.93 2.35 0.24
CA ALA A 64 9.42 1.80 1.51
C ALA A 64 8.26 1.41 2.45
N ARG A 65 7.18 2.21 2.49
CA ARG A 65 5.99 1.88 3.29
C ARG A 65 5.25 0.67 2.72
N CYS A 66 5.06 0.63 1.40
CA CYS A 66 4.43 -0.50 0.70
C CYS A 66 5.20 -1.81 0.95
N THR A 67 6.53 -1.76 0.84
CA THR A 67 7.43 -2.88 1.15
C THR A 67 7.31 -3.32 2.61
N SER A 68 7.30 -2.37 3.55
CA SER A 68 7.15 -2.68 4.97
C SER A 68 5.84 -3.41 5.27
N VAL A 69 4.74 -3.05 4.61
CA VAL A 69 3.47 -3.77 4.74
C VAL A 69 3.60 -5.20 4.22
N ALA A 70 4.17 -5.39 3.03
CA ALA A 70 4.39 -6.72 2.46
C ALA A 70 5.19 -7.63 3.40
N GLU A 71 6.28 -7.12 3.97
CA GLU A 71 7.13 -7.86 4.91
C GLU A 71 6.39 -8.25 6.20
N ARG A 72 5.55 -7.35 6.72
CA ARG A 72 4.75 -7.61 7.92
C ARG A 72 3.72 -8.70 7.65
N VAL A 73 3.02 -8.63 6.52
CA VAL A 73 2.03 -9.65 6.11
C VAL A 73 2.70 -11.01 5.95
N VAL A 74 3.84 -11.09 5.25
CA VAL A 74 4.59 -12.35 5.08
C VAL A 74 5.04 -12.92 6.42
N ARG A 75 5.53 -12.08 7.33
CA ARG A 75 5.95 -12.51 8.67
C ARG A 75 4.79 -13.12 9.46
N THR A 76 3.65 -12.46 9.48
CA THR A 76 2.45 -12.97 10.15
C THR A 76 1.99 -14.30 9.55
N LEU A 77 2.08 -14.49 8.23
CA LEU A 77 1.77 -15.78 7.60
C LEU A 77 2.73 -16.91 8.01
N ILE A 78 4.01 -16.61 8.18
CA ILE A 78 5.01 -17.58 8.67
C ILE A 78 4.72 -17.97 10.12
N GLU A 79 4.37 -16.99 10.97
CA GLU A 79 4.03 -17.19 12.38
C GLU A 79 2.76 -18.06 12.52
N LEU A 80 1.69 -17.75 11.77
CA LEU A 80 0.45 -18.55 11.75
C LEU A 80 0.69 -20.00 11.32
N ARG A 81 1.59 -20.23 10.35
CA ARG A 81 1.98 -21.59 9.91
C ARG A 81 2.71 -22.35 11.01
N ALA A 82 3.59 -21.67 11.75
CA ALA A 82 4.42 -22.30 12.79
C ALA A 82 3.57 -22.80 13.98
N GLU A 83 2.50 -22.07 14.32
CA GLU A 83 1.58 -22.42 15.40
C GLU A 83 0.69 -23.64 15.08
N GLY A 84 0.49 -23.97 13.80
CA GLY A 84 -0.25 -25.16 13.35
C GLY A 84 0.56 -26.47 13.34
N GLY A 85 1.83 -26.46 13.74
CA GLY A 85 2.79 -27.54 13.53
C GLY A 85 3.04 -28.50 14.71
N THR A 86 2.42 -28.30 15.87
CA THR A 86 2.58 -29.20 17.03
C THR A 86 1.27 -29.33 17.79
N ASN A 87 0.47 -30.37 17.51
CA ASN A 87 -0.25 -31.18 18.50
C ASN A 87 -1.23 -32.13 17.80
N GLU A 88 -0.85 -33.41 17.81
CA GLU A 88 -1.68 -34.53 17.36
C GLU A 88 -2.77 -34.92 18.39
N GLU A 89 -3.04 -34.07 19.39
CA GLU A 89 -3.99 -34.38 20.48
C GLU A 89 -4.76 -33.15 20.95
N ARG A 90 -5.79 -32.74 20.20
CA ARG A 90 -6.95 -32.04 20.80
C ARG A 90 -8.20 -32.14 19.94
N ARG A 91 -8.84 -33.32 19.97
CA ARG A 91 -10.28 -33.41 19.74
C ARG A 91 -10.96 -33.53 21.11
N VAL A 92 -11.87 -32.60 21.37
CA VAL A 92 -13.14 -32.67 22.14
C VAL A 92 -13.34 -31.31 22.81
N GLY A 93 -14.35 -30.58 22.35
CA GLY A 93 -14.78 -29.29 22.90
C GLY A 93 -14.94 -28.23 21.82
N ASN A 94 -16.19 -27.88 21.56
CA ASN A 94 -16.66 -26.81 20.68
C ASN A 94 -15.85 -25.49 20.86
N GLU A 95 -15.59 -24.78 19.74
CA GLU A 95 -15.23 -23.33 19.63
C GLU A 95 -13.77 -22.82 19.73
N ALA A 96 -12.71 -23.58 19.42
CA ALA A 96 -11.37 -22.99 19.36
C ALA A 96 -10.52 -23.49 18.18
N GLY A 97 -10.71 -22.88 17.02
CA GLY A 97 -9.78 -22.96 15.89
C GLY A 97 -9.79 -21.58 15.23
N GLY A 98 -8.60 -21.02 14.96
CA GLY A 98 -8.47 -19.70 14.34
C GLY A 98 -9.24 -19.55 13.02
N PRO A 99 -9.23 -18.36 12.40
CA PRO A 99 -9.97 -18.13 11.17
C PRO A 99 -9.59 -19.16 10.10
N PRO A 100 -10.57 -19.63 9.29
CA PRO A 100 -10.30 -20.49 8.14
C PRO A 100 -9.14 -19.95 7.30
N VAL A 101 -8.26 -20.84 6.81
CA VAL A 101 -7.13 -20.46 5.95
C VAL A 101 -7.60 -19.64 4.73
N ALA A 102 -8.80 -19.93 4.21
CA ALA A 102 -9.39 -19.17 3.11
C ALA A 102 -9.62 -17.69 3.47
N ASP A 103 -10.06 -17.38 4.68
CA ASP A 103 -10.33 -16.02 5.13
C ASP A 103 -9.03 -15.24 5.31
N VAL A 104 -8.01 -15.89 5.89
CA VAL A 104 -6.66 -15.30 6.00
C VAL A 104 -6.08 -15.00 4.62
N LEU A 105 -6.18 -15.93 3.67
CA LEU A 105 -5.68 -15.72 2.30
C LEU A 105 -6.46 -14.62 1.54
N ALA A 106 -7.76 -14.49 1.79
CA ALA A 106 -8.58 -13.43 1.23
C ALA A 106 -8.14 -12.05 1.74
N ASP A 107 -7.88 -11.94 3.04
CA ASP A 107 -7.41 -10.70 3.66
C ASP A 107 -5.99 -10.31 3.20
N VAL A 108 -5.09 -11.28 3.05
CA VAL A 108 -3.75 -11.08 2.48
C VAL A 108 -3.86 -10.54 1.07
N SER A 109 -4.66 -11.20 0.23
CA SER A 109 -4.84 -10.84 -1.16
C SER A 109 -5.39 -9.42 -1.29
N ARG A 110 -6.38 -9.07 -0.45
CA ARG A 110 -6.95 -7.71 -0.39
C ARG A 110 -5.91 -6.68 0.02
N THR A 111 -5.13 -6.96 1.06
CA THR A 111 -4.06 -6.08 1.55
C THR A 111 -3.05 -5.78 0.44
N PHE A 112 -2.57 -6.81 -0.26
CA PHE A 112 -1.63 -6.63 -1.37
C PHE A 112 -2.21 -5.86 -2.56
N VAL A 113 -3.49 -6.09 -2.89
CA VAL A 113 -4.16 -5.31 -3.95
C VAL A 113 -4.22 -3.84 -3.57
N ILE A 114 -4.61 -3.50 -2.34
CA ILE A 114 -4.67 -2.10 -1.89
C ILE A 114 -3.29 -1.46 -1.94
N VAL A 115 -2.27 -2.10 -1.36
CA VAL A 115 -0.89 -1.57 -1.33
C VAL A 115 -0.37 -1.32 -2.74
N ARG A 116 -0.52 -2.30 -3.64
CA ARG A 116 -0.11 -2.17 -5.05
C ARG A 116 -0.85 -1.05 -5.76
N ASP A 117 -2.15 -0.91 -5.52
CA ASP A 117 -2.94 0.13 -6.17
C ASP A 117 -2.51 1.53 -5.68
N LEU A 118 -2.07 1.67 -4.41
CA LEU A 118 -1.48 2.90 -3.87
C LEU A 118 -0.07 3.19 -4.42
N GLU A 119 0.80 2.18 -4.48
CA GLU A 119 2.12 2.26 -5.13
C GLU A 119 2.01 2.75 -6.58
N ARG A 120 1.06 2.18 -7.34
CA ARG A 120 0.78 2.62 -8.72
C ARG A 120 0.37 4.09 -8.84
N VAL A 121 -0.28 4.66 -7.83
CA VAL A 121 -0.60 6.10 -7.83
C VAL A 121 0.68 6.93 -7.71
N GLY A 122 1.62 6.51 -6.85
CA GLY A 122 2.97 7.09 -6.75
C GLY A 122 3.75 7.00 -8.06
N ASP A 123 3.83 5.81 -8.65
CA ASP A 123 4.45 5.58 -9.97
C ASP A 123 3.88 6.53 -11.03
N HIS A 124 2.56 6.71 -11.05
CA HIS A 124 1.90 7.60 -11.99
C HIS A 124 2.26 9.07 -11.75
N ALA A 125 2.40 9.49 -10.48
CA ALA A 125 2.88 10.82 -10.13
C ALA A 125 4.33 11.04 -10.62
N VAL A 126 5.23 10.09 -10.38
CA VAL A 126 6.61 10.14 -10.90
C VAL A 126 6.63 10.20 -12.43
N ASN A 127 5.78 9.43 -13.10
CA ASN A 127 5.67 9.48 -14.56
C ASN A 127 5.19 10.83 -15.11
N VAL A 128 4.32 11.54 -14.38
CA VAL A 128 3.90 12.91 -14.73
C VAL A 128 5.08 13.87 -14.56
N ALA A 129 5.75 13.83 -13.40
CA ALA A 129 6.92 14.65 -13.12
C ALA A 129 8.05 14.43 -14.14
N ALA A 130 8.38 13.18 -14.46
CA ALA A 130 9.44 12.84 -15.40
C ALA A 130 9.16 13.37 -16.83
N ARG A 131 7.90 13.28 -17.30
CA ARG A 131 7.51 13.82 -18.61
C ARG A 131 7.51 15.34 -18.63
N THR A 132 7.14 15.97 -17.50
CA THR A 132 7.20 17.42 -17.33
C THR A 132 8.64 17.90 -17.46
N LEU A 133 9.55 17.32 -16.67
CA LEU A 133 10.97 17.66 -16.70
C LEU A 133 11.55 17.50 -18.11
N TYR A 134 11.27 16.39 -18.77
CA TYR A 134 11.72 16.16 -20.14
C TYR A 134 11.23 17.24 -21.12
N ALA A 135 9.98 17.70 -20.97
CA ALA A 135 9.43 18.75 -21.81
C ALA A 135 10.12 20.11 -21.57
N LEU A 136 10.40 20.46 -20.31
CA LEU A 136 11.08 21.70 -19.94
C LEU A 136 12.52 21.74 -20.44
N GLU A 137 13.29 20.66 -20.21
CA GLU A 137 14.67 20.55 -20.68
C GLU A 137 14.75 20.61 -22.22
N SER A 138 13.79 19.97 -22.91
CA SER A 138 13.74 19.98 -24.38
C SER A 138 13.38 21.34 -24.98
N ASP A 139 12.62 22.18 -24.27
CA ASP A 139 12.24 23.52 -24.74
C ASP A 139 13.41 24.51 -24.60
N GLU A 140 14.24 24.38 -23.57
CA GLU A 140 15.48 25.17 -23.42
C GLU A 140 16.47 24.90 -24.57
N ASP A 141 16.61 23.64 -25.01
CA ASP A 141 17.47 23.26 -26.14
C ASP A 141 17.01 23.86 -27.49
N LEU A 142 15.72 24.19 -27.63
CA LEU A 142 15.17 24.84 -28.84
C LEU A 142 15.37 26.36 -28.86
N LEU A 143 15.71 26.96 -27.71
CA LEU A 143 15.94 28.40 -27.55
C LEU A 143 17.44 28.78 -27.57
N GLY A 144 18.34 27.80 -27.71
CA GLY A 144 19.81 27.96 -27.74
C GLY A 144 20.44 28.14 -29.12
#